data_AF-Q03N58-F1
#
_entry.id   AF-Q03N58-F1
#
_cell.length_a   1.000
_cell.length_b   1.000
_cell.length_c   1.000
_cell.angle_alpha   90.00
_cell.angle_beta   90.00
_cell.angle_gamma   90.00
#
_symmetry.space_group_name_H-M   'P 1'
#
loop_
_entity.id
_entity.type
_entity.pdbx_description
1 polymer ?
#
loop_
_entity_poly.entity_id
_entity_poly.type
_entity_poly.pdbx_seq_one_letter_code
_entity_poly.pdbx_strand_id
1 'polypeptide(L)'
;MSKYKRNFQEVNEQWNDQINFIQESIRAFDNGNEKEARRLATAIRVMFHDSRESLSIYNQLIKWSGKDMIFKSITDIYSPANLISSWLQLALQQSKNGLRYIPNLDESVNRRIFFMNFDDWWNQIIFDDKKNCFTRRDVVLFVANKDGGAHLDSEIKESYANIVKYNSIGWTDSDGKSPSNNPLYTSIRVISQEILDSIKLNLYSPHRVTYINKGHEMEMRFVKQGEKKRYPWSSTEVQKSPETQSIVDKHQKKSRTLYIREYQGENEGKIRVEYIGK
;
A
#
# COMPACT_ATOMS: atom_id res chain seq x y z
N MET A 1 28.80 -5.74 -26.13
CA MET A 1 27.43 -6.23 -26.44
C MET A 1 26.54 -5.03 -26.74
N SER A 2 25.87 -5.01 -27.89
CA SER A 2 24.87 -3.99 -28.20
C SER A 2 23.66 -4.17 -27.28
N LYS A 3 23.14 -3.07 -26.74
CA LYS A 3 21.95 -3.09 -25.89
C LYS A 3 20.71 -2.86 -26.76
N TYR A 4 19.76 -3.78 -26.73
CA TYR A 4 18.45 -3.61 -27.36
C TYR A 4 17.54 -2.80 -26.42
N LYS A 5 16.86 -1.78 -26.97
CA LYS A 5 15.90 -0.95 -26.22
C LYS A 5 14.50 -1.40 -26.58
N ARG A 6 13.74 -1.89 -25.59
CA ARG A 6 12.35 -2.30 -25.75
C ARG A 6 11.47 -1.13 -26.23
N ASN A 7 10.49 -1.44 -27.05
CA ASN A 7 9.48 -0.50 -27.53
C ASN A 7 8.27 -0.43 -26.57
N PHE A 8 7.36 0.52 -26.82
CA PHE A 8 6.17 0.72 -25.98
C PHE A 8 5.26 -0.52 -25.90
N GLN A 9 5.05 -1.21 -27.02
CA GLN A 9 4.19 -2.39 -27.09
C GLN A 9 4.75 -3.52 -26.21
N GLU A 10 6.05 -3.81 -26.29
CA GLU A 10 6.69 -4.83 -25.46
C GLU A 10 6.59 -4.50 -23.95
N VAL A 11 6.73 -3.23 -23.57
CA VAL A 11 6.57 -2.81 -22.17
C VAL A 11 5.11 -2.92 -21.71
N ASN A 12 4.16 -2.60 -22.59
CA ASN A 12 2.73 -2.72 -22.32
C ASN A 12 2.27 -4.18 -22.23
N GLU A 13 2.83 -5.07 -23.06
CA GLU A 13 2.62 -6.53 -22.95
C GLU A 13 3.12 -7.02 -21.59
N GLN A 14 4.33 -6.63 -21.16
CA GLN A 14 4.83 -6.99 -19.83
C GLN A 14 3.95 -6.46 -18.69
N TRP A 15 3.40 -5.25 -18.82
CA TRP A 15 2.45 -4.70 -17.85
C TRP A 15 1.22 -5.59 -17.71
N ASN A 16 0.63 -6.01 -18.84
CA ASN A 16 -0.54 -6.89 -18.85
C ASN A 16 -0.23 -8.29 -18.30
N ASP A 17 0.95 -8.84 -18.62
CA ASP A 17 1.38 -10.12 -18.05
C ASP A 17 1.50 -10.05 -16.52
N GLN A 18 2.07 -8.97 -15.98
CA GLN A 18 2.17 -8.82 -14.52
C GLN A 18 0.78 -8.68 -13.87
N ILE A 19 -0.17 -8.00 -14.52
CA ILE A 19 -1.57 -7.94 -14.03
C ILE A 19 -2.17 -9.34 -13.97
N ASN A 20 -2.01 -10.13 -15.04
CA ASN A 20 -2.52 -11.50 -15.09
C ASN A 20 -1.89 -12.38 -14.01
N PHE A 21 -0.57 -12.29 -13.81
CA PHE A 21 0.11 -13.01 -12.72
C PHE A 21 -0.41 -12.61 -11.34
N ILE A 22 -0.64 -11.31 -11.11
CA ILE A 22 -1.24 -10.84 -9.86
C ILE A 22 -2.63 -11.44 -9.65
N GLN A 23 -3.48 -11.45 -10.68
CA GLN A 23 -4.83 -12.00 -10.58
C GLN A 23 -4.84 -13.50 -10.29
N GLU A 24 -3.99 -14.30 -10.96
CA GLU A 24 -3.90 -15.74 -10.68
C GLU A 24 -3.37 -16.02 -9.27
N SER A 25 -2.31 -15.33 -8.86
CA SER A 25 -1.75 -15.49 -7.51
C SER A 25 -2.71 -15.00 -6.42
N ILE A 26 -3.56 -13.99 -6.68
CA ILE A 26 -4.65 -13.60 -5.79
C ILE A 26 -5.63 -14.77 -5.61
N ARG A 27 -6.10 -15.39 -6.69
CA ARG A 27 -7.06 -16.51 -6.60
C ARG A 27 -6.48 -17.68 -5.80
N ALA A 28 -5.22 -18.02 -6.05
CA ALA A 28 -4.53 -19.07 -5.31
C ALA A 28 -4.31 -18.71 -3.83
N PHE A 29 -3.97 -17.45 -3.52
CA PHE A 29 -3.89 -16.95 -2.15
C PHE A 29 -5.23 -17.07 -1.42
N ASP A 30 -6.30 -16.61 -2.06
CA ASP A 30 -7.66 -16.60 -1.49
C ASP A 30 -8.21 -18.02 -1.30
N ASN A 31 -7.74 -18.99 -2.11
CA ASN A 31 -7.98 -20.42 -1.92
C ASN A 31 -7.12 -21.07 -0.81
N GLY A 32 -6.35 -20.29 -0.06
CA GLY A 32 -5.60 -20.72 1.12
C GLY A 32 -4.09 -20.88 0.92
N ASN A 33 -3.56 -20.68 -0.29
CA ASN A 33 -2.12 -20.74 -0.55
C ASN A 33 -1.44 -19.39 -0.25
N GLU A 34 -1.32 -19.03 1.02
CA GLU A 34 -0.75 -17.73 1.43
C GLU A 34 0.69 -17.48 0.93
N LYS A 35 1.43 -18.53 0.57
CA LYS A 35 2.79 -18.41 0.00
C LYS A 35 2.81 -17.71 -1.36
N GLU A 36 1.68 -17.64 -2.06
CA GLU A 36 1.54 -16.84 -3.29
C GLU A 36 1.80 -15.35 -3.07
N ALA A 37 1.76 -14.87 -1.82
CA ALA A 37 2.26 -13.53 -1.48
C ALA A 37 3.68 -13.25 -1.98
N ARG A 38 4.54 -14.26 -2.11
CA ARG A 38 5.90 -14.11 -2.67
C ARG A 38 5.88 -13.78 -4.16
N ARG A 39 5.02 -14.45 -4.92
CA ARG A 39 4.83 -14.20 -6.35
C ARG A 39 4.16 -12.84 -6.58
N LEU A 40 3.14 -12.53 -5.79
CA LEU A 40 2.51 -11.20 -5.76
C LEU A 40 3.55 -10.10 -5.50
N ALA A 41 4.32 -10.20 -4.43
CA ALA A 41 5.34 -9.20 -4.09
C ALA A 41 6.40 -9.05 -5.20
N THR A 42 6.80 -10.16 -5.83
CA THR A 42 7.77 -10.15 -6.93
C THR A 42 7.20 -9.42 -8.15
N ALA A 43 5.97 -9.71 -8.55
CA ALA A 43 5.29 -9.03 -9.64
C ALA A 43 5.14 -7.53 -9.37
N ILE A 44 4.68 -7.16 -8.17
CA ILE A 44 4.54 -5.76 -7.75
C ILE A 44 5.90 -5.04 -7.79
N ARG A 45 6.97 -5.67 -7.32
CA ARG A 45 8.33 -5.11 -7.36
C ARG A 45 8.75 -4.82 -8.81
N VAL A 46 8.52 -5.74 -9.74
CA VAL A 46 8.82 -5.54 -11.17
C VAL A 46 7.99 -4.39 -11.75
N MET A 47 6.71 -4.34 -11.40
CA MET A 47 5.82 -3.30 -11.91
C MET A 47 6.16 -1.90 -11.40
N PHE A 48 6.56 -1.74 -10.13
CA PHE A 48 6.57 -0.43 -9.47
C PHE A 48 7.88 -0.03 -8.78
N HIS A 49 8.86 -0.93 -8.62
CA HIS A 49 10.11 -0.60 -7.96
C HIS A 49 11.28 -0.40 -8.92
N ASP A 50 11.77 0.83 -9.00
CA ASP A 50 13.05 1.11 -9.65
C ASP A 50 14.21 0.60 -8.78
N SER A 51 15.14 -0.13 -9.42
CA SER A 51 16.43 -0.47 -8.84
C SER A 51 17.51 0.50 -9.33
N ARG A 52 18.76 0.33 -8.87
CA ARG A 52 19.89 1.10 -9.40
C ARG A 52 20.13 0.85 -10.89
N GLU A 53 19.75 -0.33 -11.38
CA GLU A 53 20.10 -0.82 -12.71
C GLU A 53 18.89 -0.90 -13.65
N SER A 54 17.67 -0.84 -13.12
CA SER A 54 16.44 -1.08 -13.87
C SER A 54 15.31 -0.14 -13.46
N LEU A 55 14.62 0.43 -14.45
CA LEU A 55 13.35 1.12 -14.24
C LEU A 55 12.21 0.11 -14.14
N SER A 56 11.29 0.37 -13.25
CA SER A 56 10.01 -0.33 -13.15
C SER A 56 9.19 -0.19 -14.44
N ILE A 57 8.29 -1.13 -14.71
CA ILE A 57 7.39 -1.07 -15.87
C ILE A 57 6.56 0.23 -15.81
N TYR A 58 6.06 0.56 -14.62
CA TYR A 58 5.28 1.78 -14.36
C TYR A 58 6.02 3.05 -14.78
N ASN A 59 7.26 3.24 -14.31
CA ASN A 59 8.04 4.44 -14.66
C ASN A 59 8.48 4.45 -16.12
N GLN A 60 8.64 3.28 -16.76
CA GLN A 60 8.83 3.22 -18.20
C GLN A 60 7.58 3.75 -18.93
N LEU A 61 6.38 3.25 -18.60
CA LEU A 61 5.12 3.68 -19.22
C LEU A 61 4.80 5.15 -18.99
N ILE A 62 5.08 5.70 -17.80
CA ILE A 62 4.94 7.15 -17.55
C ILE A 62 5.86 7.94 -18.48
N LYS A 63 7.12 7.52 -18.68
CA LYS A 63 8.04 8.24 -19.57
C LYS A 63 7.56 8.29 -21.02
N TRP A 64 6.83 7.28 -21.47
CA TRP A 64 6.23 7.25 -22.81
C TRP A 64 4.95 8.08 -22.90
N SER A 65 4.04 7.94 -21.93
CA SER A 65 2.69 8.50 -21.99
C SER A 65 2.54 9.89 -21.38
N GLY A 66 3.45 10.29 -20.49
CA GLY A 66 3.33 11.48 -19.66
C GLY A 66 2.20 11.43 -18.62
N LYS A 67 1.51 10.30 -18.48
CA LYS A 67 0.32 10.15 -17.61
C LYS A 67 0.67 9.37 -16.36
N ASP A 68 0.54 10.02 -15.21
CA ASP A 68 0.64 9.40 -13.89
C ASP A 68 -0.73 8.85 -13.46
N MET A 69 -0.71 7.78 -12.67
CA MET A 69 -1.90 7.15 -12.09
C MET A 69 -2.08 7.58 -10.63
N ILE A 70 -3.33 7.51 -10.17
CA ILE A 70 -3.64 7.63 -8.74
C ILE A 70 -3.89 6.24 -8.15
N PHE A 71 -3.44 6.04 -6.92
CA PHE A 71 -3.43 4.75 -6.23
C PHE A 71 -4.38 4.75 -5.05
N LYS A 72 -5.27 3.76 -5.01
CA LYS A 72 -6.22 3.53 -3.93
C LYS A 72 -5.48 3.13 -2.65
N SER A 73 -5.86 3.73 -1.54
CA SER A 73 -5.48 3.30 -0.20
C SER A 73 -6.73 2.95 0.57
N ILE A 74 -6.90 1.67 0.90
CA ILE A 74 -8.07 1.19 1.67
C ILE A 74 -7.85 1.25 3.18
N THR A 75 -6.85 1.99 3.62
CA THR A 75 -6.51 2.15 5.05
C THR A 75 -7.16 3.41 5.61
N ASP A 76 -7.61 3.33 6.86
CA ASP A 76 -7.91 4.52 7.67
C ASP A 76 -6.66 5.40 7.93
N ILE A 77 -6.89 6.61 8.43
CA ILE A 77 -5.82 7.56 8.78
C ILE A 77 -5.02 7.03 9.98
N TYR A 78 -3.75 6.72 9.74
CA TYR A 78 -2.78 6.38 10.78
C TYR A 78 -2.56 7.54 11.75
N SER A 79 -2.50 7.22 13.05
CA SER A 79 -2.07 8.14 14.10
C SER A 79 -0.84 7.60 14.83
N PRO A 80 0.27 8.36 14.90
CA PRO A 80 1.43 7.95 15.70
C PRO A 80 1.15 7.95 17.21
N ALA A 81 0.06 8.60 17.64
CA ALA A 81 -0.36 8.68 19.03
C ALA A 81 -1.16 7.46 19.51
N ASN A 82 -1.46 6.49 18.63
CA ASN A 82 -2.12 5.24 19.03
C ASN A 82 -1.34 4.58 20.19
N LEU A 83 -2.01 4.16 21.25
CA LEU A 83 -1.33 3.53 22.40
C LEU A 83 -0.91 2.08 22.10
N ILE A 84 -1.66 1.42 21.23
CA ILE A 84 -1.37 0.08 20.73
C ILE A 84 -0.74 0.15 19.34
N SER A 85 -0.22 -0.99 18.88
CA SER A 85 0.28 -1.16 17.51
C SER A 85 -0.80 -0.81 16.48
N SER A 86 -0.40 -0.62 15.23
CA SER A 86 -1.32 -0.36 14.10
C SER A 86 -1.04 -1.34 12.96
N TRP A 87 -2.09 -1.96 12.42
CA TRP A 87 -2.06 -2.89 11.28
C TRP A 87 -3.16 -2.51 10.27
N LEU A 88 -3.02 -1.35 9.61
CA LEU A 88 -4.12 -0.64 8.96
C LEU A 88 -4.82 -1.39 7.83
N GLN A 89 -4.17 -2.42 7.27
CA GLN A 89 -4.68 -3.20 6.13
C GLN A 89 -5.33 -4.52 6.54
N LEU A 90 -5.22 -4.94 7.80
CA LEU A 90 -5.64 -6.28 8.21
C LEU A 90 -6.78 -6.21 9.20
N ALA A 91 -7.61 -7.24 9.22
CA ALA A 91 -8.52 -7.53 10.32
C ALA A 91 -8.08 -8.82 11.02
N LEU A 92 -8.61 -9.04 12.21
CA LEU A 92 -8.40 -10.27 12.96
C LEU A 92 -9.62 -11.17 12.81
N GLN A 93 -9.37 -12.46 12.62
CA GLN A 93 -10.40 -13.47 12.61
C GLN A 93 -10.05 -14.53 13.65
N GLN A 94 -10.94 -14.71 14.63
CA GLN A 94 -10.90 -15.85 15.53
C GLN A 94 -11.54 -17.05 14.84
N SER A 95 -10.88 -18.20 14.90
CA SER A 95 -11.42 -19.47 14.41
C SER A 95 -11.18 -20.59 15.42
N LYS A 96 -11.68 -21.80 15.13
CA LYS A 96 -11.35 -23.01 15.90
C LYS A 96 -9.85 -23.32 15.91
N ASN A 97 -9.10 -22.82 14.92
CA ASN A 97 -7.67 -23.04 14.76
C ASN A 97 -6.84 -21.89 15.36
N GLY A 98 -7.44 -21.05 16.20
CA GLY A 98 -6.81 -19.87 16.80
C GLY A 98 -7.05 -18.59 16.02
N LEU A 99 -6.29 -17.57 16.39
CA LEU A 99 -6.33 -16.24 15.78
C LEU A 99 -5.54 -16.21 14.47
N ARG A 100 -6.02 -15.42 13.50
CA ARG A 100 -5.29 -15.15 12.26
C ARG A 100 -5.56 -13.74 11.75
N TYR A 101 -4.65 -13.23 10.95
CA TYR A 101 -4.87 -12.03 10.14
C TYR A 101 -5.63 -12.37 8.86
N ILE A 102 -6.61 -11.55 8.50
CA ILE A 102 -7.31 -11.60 7.21
C ILE A 102 -7.17 -10.25 6.49
N PRO A 103 -7.18 -10.23 5.13
CA PRO A 103 -7.16 -8.99 4.37
C PRO A 103 -8.40 -8.15 4.72
N ASN A 104 -8.24 -6.89 5.12
CA ASN A 104 -9.38 -5.99 5.32
C ASN A 104 -9.74 -5.32 3.98
N LEU A 105 -10.43 -6.07 3.12
CA LEU A 105 -10.90 -5.59 1.81
C LEU A 105 -12.30 -4.99 1.84
N ASP A 106 -12.95 -4.98 3.01
CA ASP A 106 -14.27 -4.38 3.17
C ASP A 106 -14.14 -2.85 3.19
N GLU A 107 -14.65 -2.22 2.15
CA GLU A 107 -14.63 -0.77 2.02
C GLU A 107 -15.68 -0.10 2.92
N SER A 108 -16.73 -0.82 3.33
CA SER A 108 -17.83 -0.27 4.13
C SER A 108 -17.43 0.05 5.57
N VAL A 109 -16.39 -0.63 6.08
CA VAL A 109 -15.87 -0.40 7.44
C VAL A 109 -14.88 0.76 7.52
N ASN A 110 -14.34 1.21 6.38
CA ASN A 110 -13.42 2.33 6.34
C ASN A 110 -14.18 3.65 6.38
N ARG A 111 -13.74 4.57 7.23
CA ARG A 111 -14.43 5.87 7.38
C ARG A 111 -14.31 6.70 6.11
N ARG A 112 -13.22 6.52 5.36
CA ARG A 112 -12.93 7.25 4.13
C ARG A 112 -11.82 6.60 3.32
N ILE A 113 -12.03 6.47 2.01
CA ILE A 113 -11.03 5.93 1.08
C ILE A 113 -10.39 7.08 0.33
N PHE A 114 -9.06 7.10 0.35
CA PHE A 114 -8.28 8.09 -0.38
C PHE A 114 -7.51 7.44 -1.52
N PHE A 115 -7.41 8.18 -2.61
CA PHE A 115 -6.41 7.94 -3.65
C PHE A 115 -5.22 8.87 -3.41
N MET A 116 -4.02 8.44 -3.78
CA MET A 116 -2.80 9.24 -3.64
C MET A 116 -1.91 9.10 -4.88
N ASN A 117 -0.95 10.00 -5.05
CA ASN A 117 0.10 9.78 -6.04
C ASN A 117 0.95 8.58 -5.64
N PHE A 118 1.62 7.96 -6.62
CA PHE A 118 2.40 6.73 -6.39
C PHE A 118 3.38 6.85 -5.22
N ASP A 119 4.15 7.94 -5.18
CA ASP A 119 5.17 8.15 -4.16
C ASP A 119 4.53 8.13 -2.76
N ASP A 120 3.48 8.94 -2.54
CA ASP A 120 2.76 8.97 -1.26
C ASP A 120 2.14 7.64 -0.87
N TRP A 121 1.45 6.97 -1.78
CA TRP A 121 0.86 5.64 -1.54
C TRP A 121 1.92 4.58 -1.20
N TRP A 122 3.02 4.56 -1.95
CA TRP A 122 4.09 3.57 -1.84
C TRP A 122 4.85 3.65 -0.53
N ASN A 123 5.03 4.87 -0.01
CA ASN A 123 5.74 5.12 1.24
C ASN A 123 4.80 5.46 2.41
N GLN A 124 3.49 5.25 2.26
CA GLN A 124 2.55 5.37 3.36
C GLN A 124 2.79 4.24 4.37
N ILE A 125 2.79 4.59 5.65
CA ILE A 125 2.86 3.65 6.76
C ILE A 125 1.58 2.83 6.82
N ILE A 126 1.73 1.50 6.88
CA ILE A 126 0.64 0.51 6.97
C ILE A 126 0.76 -0.38 8.22
N PHE A 127 1.96 -0.47 8.80
CA PHE A 127 2.19 -1.06 10.11
C PHE A 127 3.01 -0.14 11.02
N ASP A 128 2.69 -0.14 12.30
CA ASP A 128 3.48 0.47 13.37
C ASP A 128 3.44 -0.44 14.60
N ASP A 129 4.54 -1.11 14.91
CA ASP A 129 4.66 -1.98 16.10
C ASP A 129 5.17 -1.21 17.35
N LYS A 130 5.13 0.13 17.30
CA LYS A 130 5.66 1.08 18.29
C LYS A 130 7.19 1.15 18.39
N LYS A 131 7.91 0.22 17.75
CA LYS A 131 9.38 0.25 17.61
C LYS A 131 9.79 0.58 16.16
N ASN A 132 9.00 0.12 15.20
CA ASN A 132 9.23 0.14 13.77
C ASN A 132 7.93 0.46 13.04
N CYS A 133 8.02 1.36 12.05
CA CYS A 133 6.95 1.57 11.08
C CYS A 133 7.31 0.88 9.75
N PHE A 134 6.35 0.28 9.07
CA PHE A 134 6.53 -0.32 7.75
C PHE A 134 5.57 0.27 6.74
N THR A 135 6.09 0.53 5.55
CA THR A 135 5.33 1.03 4.40
C THR A 135 5.00 -0.09 3.42
N ARG A 136 4.11 0.16 2.45
CA ARG A 136 3.86 -0.79 1.35
C ARG A 136 5.16 -1.18 0.64
N ARG A 137 6.03 -0.19 0.38
CA ARG A 137 7.38 -0.41 -0.14
C ARG A 137 8.19 -1.38 0.72
N ASP A 138 8.23 -1.16 2.02
CA ASP A 138 9.02 -1.98 2.94
C ASP A 138 8.53 -3.44 2.95
N VAL A 139 7.21 -3.65 2.91
CA VAL A 139 6.59 -4.97 2.89
C VAL A 139 6.87 -5.68 1.57
N VAL A 140 6.60 -5.04 0.43
CA VAL A 140 6.82 -5.62 -0.90
C VAL A 140 8.29 -5.99 -1.11
N LEU A 141 9.23 -5.09 -0.78
CA LEU A 141 10.64 -5.36 -0.98
C LEU A 141 11.19 -6.44 -0.06
N PHE A 142 10.68 -6.55 1.16
CA PHE A 142 11.07 -7.63 2.06
C PHE A 142 10.57 -8.99 1.55
N VAL A 143 9.28 -9.10 1.25
CA VAL A 143 8.68 -10.38 0.81
C VAL A 143 9.27 -10.83 -0.53
N ALA A 144 9.48 -9.91 -1.48
CA ALA A 144 10.05 -10.24 -2.79
C ALA A 144 11.52 -10.67 -2.72
N ASN A 145 12.34 -10.03 -1.87
CA ASN A 145 13.79 -10.24 -1.90
C ASN A 145 14.32 -11.21 -0.84
N LYS A 146 13.67 -11.33 0.33
CA LYS A 146 14.27 -11.94 1.53
C LYS A 146 13.51 -13.13 2.08
N ASP A 147 12.20 -13.18 1.91
CA ASP A 147 11.37 -14.27 2.43
C ASP A 147 11.12 -15.36 1.38
N GLY A 148 12.15 -15.69 0.59
CA GLY A 148 12.12 -16.78 -0.39
C GLY A 148 11.38 -16.47 -1.71
N GLY A 149 11.27 -15.20 -2.09
CA GLY A 149 10.78 -14.79 -3.42
C GLY A 149 11.81 -15.03 -4.53
N ALA A 150 12.96 -14.36 -4.44
CA ALA A 150 14.08 -14.54 -5.37
C ALA A 150 15.38 -15.05 -4.70
N HIS A 151 15.61 -14.70 -3.43
CA HIS A 151 16.74 -15.14 -2.63
C HIS A 151 16.27 -15.46 -1.19
N LEU A 152 16.85 -16.48 -0.57
CA LEU A 152 16.69 -16.77 0.85
C LEU A 152 17.98 -16.33 1.54
N ASP A 153 17.94 -15.18 2.20
CA ASP A 153 19.06 -14.76 3.06
C ASP A 153 19.06 -15.62 4.32
N SER A 154 20.24 -16.01 4.81
CA SER A 154 20.38 -16.72 6.09
C SER A 154 19.99 -15.86 7.30
N GLU A 155 19.96 -14.54 7.11
CA GLU A 155 19.64 -13.55 8.15
C GLU A 155 18.61 -12.56 7.65
N ILE A 156 17.60 -12.27 8.48
CA ILE A 156 16.63 -11.19 8.24
C ILE A 156 16.87 -10.07 9.24
N LYS A 157 16.70 -8.82 8.80
CA LYS A 157 16.81 -7.65 9.69
C LYS A 157 15.82 -7.76 10.85
N GLU A 158 16.28 -7.45 12.06
CA GLU A 158 15.53 -7.59 13.31
C GLU A 158 14.12 -6.99 13.25
N SER A 159 13.96 -5.81 12.63
CA SER A 159 12.64 -5.17 12.46
C SER A 159 11.63 -6.11 11.77
N TYR A 160 12.05 -6.86 10.76
CA TYR A 160 11.17 -7.83 10.08
C TYR A 160 11.01 -9.13 10.87
N ALA A 161 12.05 -9.58 11.59
CA ALA A 161 11.93 -10.72 12.49
C ALA A 161 10.87 -10.44 13.59
N ASN A 162 10.87 -9.22 14.14
CA ASN A 162 9.92 -8.79 15.16
C ASN A 162 8.46 -8.95 14.71
N ILE A 163 8.12 -8.49 13.51
CA ILE A 163 6.74 -8.58 13.01
C ILE A 163 6.36 -9.99 12.52
N VAL A 164 7.28 -10.72 11.88
CA VAL A 164 6.98 -12.04 11.26
C VAL A 164 7.13 -13.22 12.23
N LYS A 165 8.04 -13.13 13.20
CA LYS A 165 8.41 -14.24 14.08
C LYS A 165 8.09 -13.98 15.55
N TYR A 166 8.27 -12.74 16.01
CA TYR A 166 8.13 -12.40 17.43
C TYR A 166 6.85 -11.63 17.75
N ASN A 167 5.87 -11.63 16.83
CA ASN A 167 4.55 -11.03 17.00
C ASN A 167 4.59 -9.62 17.59
N SER A 168 5.42 -8.72 17.05
CA SER A 168 5.55 -7.36 17.58
C SER A 168 4.28 -6.52 17.46
N ILE A 169 3.31 -6.93 16.64
CA ILE A 169 1.97 -6.33 16.60
C ILE A 169 1.23 -6.59 17.93
N GLY A 170 1.49 -7.72 18.60
CA GLY A 170 1.05 -7.95 19.98
C GLY A 170 -0.34 -8.55 20.14
N TRP A 171 -0.97 -9.02 19.07
CA TRP A 171 -2.26 -9.71 19.16
C TRP A 171 -2.09 -11.17 19.57
N THR A 172 -2.98 -11.68 20.41
CA THR A 172 -3.04 -13.09 20.80
C THR A 172 -4.49 -13.55 20.93
N ASP A 173 -4.73 -14.86 20.82
CA ASP A 173 -6.01 -15.47 21.19
C ASP A 173 -6.17 -15.57 22.72
N SER A 174 -7.28 -16.17 23.16
CA SER A 174 -7.59 -16.39 24.58
C SER A 174 -6.57 -17.28 25.31
N ASP A 175 -5.82 -18.10 24.59
CA ASP A 175 -4.78 -18.98 25.14
C ASP A 175 -3.40 -18.27 25.17
N GLY A 176 -3.31 -17.01 24.75
CA GLY A 176 -2.06 -16.28 24.62
C GLY A 176 -1.24 -16.67 23.38
N LYS A 177 -1.81 -17.41 22.42
CA LYS A 177 -1.10 -17.79 21.19
C LYS A 177 -1.18 -16.66 20.17
N SER A 178 -0.06 -16.40 19.52
CA SER A 178 0.02 -15.40 18.44
C SER A 178 -0.76 -15.86 17.20
N PRO A 179 -1.20 -14.92 16.34
CA PRO A 179 -1.80 -15.25 15.05
C PRO A 179 -0.97 -16.26 14.27
N SER A 180 -1.64 -17.24 13.70
CA SER A 180 -1.00 -18.40 13.05
C SER A 180 -0.32 -18.09 11.70
N ASN A 181 -0.62 -16.94 11.09
CA ASN A 181 -0.13 -16.57 9.77
C ASN A 181 0.72 -15.30 9.75
N ASN A 182 1.46 -15.13 8.65
CA ASN A 182 2.37 -14.00 8.47
C ASN A 182 1.57 -12.73 8.08
N PRO A 183 1.52 -11.68 8.92
CA PRO A 183 0.77 -10.46 8.62
C PRO A 183 1.26 -9.76 7.35
N LEU A 184 2.55 -9.91 7.00
CA LEU A 184 3.10 -9.31 5.79
C LEU A 184 2.55 -9.97 4.53
N TYR A 185 2.28 -11.28 4.54
CA TYR A 185 1.69 -11.97 3.39
C TYR A 185 0.25 -11.53 3.17
N THR A 186 -0.51 -11.41 4.26
CA THR A 186 -1.87 -10.86 4.23
C THR A 186 -1.89 -9.41 3.72
N SER A 187 -0.90 -8.60 4.10
CA SER A 187 -0.76 -7.22 3.60
C SER A 187 -0.43 -7.18 2.10
N ILE A 188 0.44 -8.06 1.59
CA ILE A 188 0.69 -8.17 0.15
C ILE A 188 -0.62 -8.41 -0.62
N ARG A 189 -1.50 -9.28 -0.11
CA ARG A 189 -2.81 -9.52 -0.74
C ARG A 189 -3.66 -8.24 -0.84
N VAL A 190 -3.62 -7.38 0.17
CA VAL A 190 -4.30 -6.08 0.16
C VAL A 190 -3.67 -5.11 -0.83
N ILE A 191 -2.34 -4.99 -0.82
CA ILE A 191 -1.59 -4.14 -1.76
C ILE A 191 -1.89 -4.55 -3.20
N SER A 192 -1.97 -5.85 -3.48
CA SER A 192 -2.35 -6.36 -4.81
C SER A 192 -3.76 -5.91 -5.21
N GLN A 193 -4.73 -5.90 -4.28
CA GLN A 193 -6.09 -5.41 -4.58
C GLN A 193 -6.10 -3.92 -4.86
N GLU A 194 -5.42 -3.13 -4.03
CA GLU A 194 -5.29 -1.68 -4.21
C GLU A 194 -4.72 -1.35 -5.59
N ILE A 195 -3.70 -2.08 -6.05
CA ILE A 195 -3.12 -1.93 -7.39
C ILE A 195 -4.15 -2.24 -8.48
N LEU A 196 -4.84 -3.38 -8.41
CA LEU A 196 -5.83 -3.75 -9.44
C LEU A 196 -6.98 -2.73 -9.53
N ASP A 197 -7.48 -2.27 -8.38
CA ASP A 197 -8.53 -1.26 -8.32
C ASP A 197 -8.05 0.07 -8.90
N SER A 198 -6.80 0.44 -8.62
CA SER A 198 -6.17 1.65 -9.17
C SER A 198 -6.04 1.55 -10.69
N ILE A 199 -5.57 0.43 -11.21
CA ILE A 199 -5.46 0.18 -12.65
C ILE A 199 -6.84 0.28 -13.30
N LYS A 200 -7.85 -0.40 -12.75
CA LYS A 200 -9.22 -0.37 -13.24
C LYS A 200 -9.77 1.06 -13.28
N LEU A 201 -9.58 1.84 -12.22
CA LEU A 201 -10.05 3.23 -12.18
C LEU A 201 -9.40 4.10 -13.26
N ASN A 202 -8.09 3.95 -13.48
CA ASN A 202 -7.38 4.77 -14.47
C ASN A 202 -7.71 4.35 -15.92
N LEU A 203 -8.19 3.11 -16.13
CA LEU A 203 -8.69 2.62 -17.42
C LEU A 203 -10.18 2.93 -17.65
N TYR A 204 -10.93 3.25 -16.60
CA TYR A 204 -12.39 3.42 -16.65
C TYR A 204 -12.84 4.48 -17.66
N SER A 205 -12.17 5.65 -17.69
CA SER A 205 -12.45 6.67 -18.70
C SER A 205 -11.27 7.62 -18.91
N PRO A 206 -10.96 7.98 -20.17
CA PRO A 206 -10.02 9.07 -20.45
C PRO A 206 -10.60 10.43 -20.04
N HIS A 207 -11.93 10.58 -20.04
CA HIS A 207 -12.63 11.81 -19.69
C HIS A 207 -12.81 11.90 -18.17
N ARG A 208 -12.00 12.77 -17.57
CA ARG A 208 -12.04 13.05 -16.13
C ARG A 208 -11.98 14.55 -15.85
N VAL A 209 -12.72 14.97 -14.83
CA VAL A 209 -12.67 16.33 -14.29
C VAL A 209 -12.06 16.24 -12.89
N THR A 210 -11.13 17.15 -12.58
CA THR A 210 -10.53 17.24 -11.24
C THR A 210 -10.68 18.66 -10.71
N TYR A 211 -11.16 18.78 -9.48
CA TYR A 211 -11.31 20.07 -8.80
C TYR A 211 -10.91 19.95 -7.33
N ILE A 212 -10.53 21.07 -6.72
CA ILE A 212 -10.10 21.12 -5.32
C ILE A 212 -11.31 20.90 -4.41
N ASN A 213 -11.20 19.98 -3.46
CA ASN A 213 -12.16 19.83 -2.37
C ASN A 213 -11.84 20.85 -1.27
N LYS A 214 -12.48 22.02 -1.33
CA LYS A 214 -12.23 23.14 -0.42
C LYS A 214 -12.68 22.83 1.02
N GLY A 215 -12.02 23.45 2.01
CA GLY A 215 -12.38 23.30 3.43
C GLY A 215 -11.72 22.10 4.12
N HIS A 216 -10.92 21.32 3.39
CA HIS A 216 -10.21 20.16 3.89
C HIS A 216 -8.70 20.39 3.82
N GLU A 217 -8.06 20.58 4.97
CA GLU A 217 -6.61 20.66 5.03
C GLU A 217 -6.02 19.26 4.98
N MET A 218 -5.13 19.02 4.03
CA MET A 218 -4.40 17.76 3.91
C MET A 218 -2.89 17.99 3.92
N GLU A 219 -2.18 17.10 4.59
CA GLU A 219 -0.73 17.12 4.62
C GLU A 219 -0.17 15.70 4.71
N MET A 220 1.10 15.57 4.35
CA MET A 220 1.89 14.37 4.62
C MET A 220 2.86 14.68 5.76
N ARG A 221 2.87 13.79 6.76
CA ARG A 221 3.79 13.83 7.90
C ARG A 221 4.84 12.75 7.74
N PHE A 222 6.11 13.13 7.91
CA PHE A 222 7.26 12.24 7.76
C PHE A 222 7.86 11.96 9.13
N VAL A 223 7.88 10.69 9.52
CA VAL A 223 8.22 10.25 10.90
C VAL A 223 9.63 10.66 11.30
N LYS A 224 10.57 10.66 10.35
CA LYS A 224 11.94 11.13 10.56
C LYS A 224 12.41 11.96 9.37
N GLN A 225 13.21 12.97 9.64
CA GLN A 225 13.79 13.83 8.60
C GLN A 225 14.66 12.99 7.65
N GLY A 226 14.44 13.15 6.35
CA GLY A 226 15.16 12.42 5.31
C GLY A 226 14.66 10.99 5.06
N GLU A 227 13.76 10.45 5.90
CA GLU A 227 13.10 9.19 5.60
C GLU A 227 11.96 9.36 4.59
N LYS A 228 11.66 8.29 3.85
CA LYS A 228 10.50 8.27 2.95
C LYS A 228 9.20 7.94 3.66
N LYS A 229 9.25 7.31 4.84
CA LYS A 229 8.07 6.82 5.57
C LYS A 229 7.19 7.99 6.01
N ARG A 230 5.92 7.91 5.66
CA ARG A 230 4.97 9.00 5.90
C ARG A 230 3.55 8.52 6.08
N TYR A 231 2.68 9.43 6.47
CA TYR A 231 1.25 9.18 6.58
C TYR A 231 0.46 10.45 6.28
N PRO A 232 -0.78 10.33 5.74
CA PRO A 232 -1.66 11.46 5.57
C PRO A 232 -2.13 11.97 6.93
N TRP A 233 -2.29 13.28 7.06
CA TRP A 233 -2.88 13.92 8.22
C TRP A 233 -3.81 15.04 7.78
N SER A 234 -4.86 15.28 8.56
CA SER A 234 -5.78 16.39 8.35
C SER A 234 -6.09 17.07 9.68
N SER A 235 -5.75 18.36 9.77
CA SER A 235 -6.10 19.21 10.90
C SER A 235 -7.59 19.47 11.02
N THR A 236 -8.31 19.42 9.89
CA THR A 236 -9.74 19.70 9.81
C THR A 236 -10.61 18.47 10.06
N GLU A 237 -10.07 17.27 9.87
CA GLU A 237 -10.87 16.02 9.90
C GLU A 237 -10.51 15.08 11.04
N VAL A 238 -9.29 15.16 11.56
CA VAL A 238 -8.86 14.31 12.66
C VAL A 238 -9.13 15.01 13.99
N GLN A 239 -10.09 14.48 14.76
CA GLN A 239 -10.24 14.86 16.17
C GLN A 239 -8.97 14.45 16.92
N LYS A 240 -8.36 15.40 17.64
CA LYS A 240 -7.05 15.23 18.24
C LYS A 240 -6.96 15.92 19.59
N SER A 241 -6.29 15.28 20.53
CA SER A 241 -5.91 15.91 21.79
C SER A 241 -4.66 16.79 21.61
N PRO A 242 -4.37 17.71 22.54
CA PRO A 242 -3.13 18.48 22.54
C PRO A 242 -1.87 17.59 22.51
N GLU A 243 -1.91 16.45 23.19
CA GLU A 243 -0.81 15.47 23.23
C GLU A 243 -0.60 14.82 21.87
N THR A 244 -1.69 14.44 21.19
CA THR A 244 -1.65 13.90 19.82
C THR A 244 -1.02 14.92 18.88
N GLN A 245 -1.43 16.18 18.98
CA GLN A 245 -0.87 17.25 18.14
C GLN A 245 0.62 17.46 18.41
N SER A 246 1.05 17.45 19.68
CA SER A 246 2.46 17.55 20.06
C SER A 246 3.33 16.42 19.49
N ILE A 247 2.80 15.20 19.40
CA ILE A 247 3.49 14.08 18.74
C ILE A 247 3.60 14.33 17.24
N VAL A 248 2.49 14.70 16.59
CA VAL A 248 2.43 14.93 15.13
C VAL A 248 3.33 16.09 14.70
N ASP A 249 3.45 17.14 15.50
CA ASP A 249 4.27 18.32 15.17
C ASP A 249 5.77 18.07 15.23
N LYS A 250 6.22 16.98 15.85
CA LYS A 250 7.62 16.53 15.75
C LYS A 250 7.96 15.98 14.37
N HIS A 251 6.95 15.58 13.59
CA HIS A 251 7.13 15.03 12.25
C HIS A 251 7.14 16.13 11.20
N GLN A 252 8.07 16.03 10.25
CA GLN A 252 8.19 16.98 9.15
C GLN A 252 6.88 17.01 8.35
N LYS A 253 6.36 18.22 8.11
CA LYS A 253 5.14 18.47 7.34
C LYS A 253 5.46 18.79 5.88
N LYS A 254 4.68 18.23 4.95
CA LYS A 254 4.56 18.74 3.58
C LYS A 254 3.08 18.85 3.21
N SER A 255 2.64 20.03 2.79
CA SER A 255 1.26 20.25 2.38
C SER A 255 0.85 19.37 1.19
N ARG A 256 -0.43 19.06 1.14
CA ARG A 256 -1.11 18.40 0.02
C ARG A 256 -2.43 19.12 -0.23
N THR A 257 -2.96 18.91 -1.42
CA THR A 257 -4.29 19.39 -1.78
C THR A 257 -5.22 18.19 -1.89
N LEU A 258 -6.38 18.28 -1.25
CA LEU A 258 -7.45 17.32 -1.47
C LEU A 258 -8.20 17.71 -2.74
N TYR A 259 -8.30 16.78 -3.67
CA TYR A 259 -9.06 16.92 -4.89
C TYR A 259 -10.24 15.95 -4.90
N ILE A 260 -11.30 16.33 -5.59
CA ILE A 260 -12.29 15.39 -6.10
C ILE A 260 -11.98 15.15 -7.58
N ARG A 261 -11.98 13.88 -7.98
CA ARG A 261 -11.88 13.49 -9.38
C ARG A 261 -13.11 12.69 -9.78
N GLU A 262 -13.76 13.16 -10.83
CA GLU A 262 -14.93 12.52 -11.43
C GLU A 262 -14.55 11.92 -12.77
N TYR A 263 -14.84 10.64 -12.94
CA TYR A 263 -14.67 9.91 -14.19
C TYR A 263 -16.05 9.70 -14.82
N GLN A 264 -16.19 10.05 -16.10
CA GLN A 264 -17.42 9.87 -16.86
C GLN A 264 -17.32 8.60 -17.70
N GLY A 265 -18.00 7.53 -17.30
CA GLY A 265 -18.09 6.31 -18.09
C GLY A 265 -19.06 6.51 -19.24
N GLU A 266 -18.73 6.00 -20.44
CA GLU A 266 -19.59 6.15 -21.62
C GLU A 266 -20.96 5.46 -21.43
N ASN A 267 -21.04 4.42 -20.59
CA ASN A 267 -22.27 3.67 -20.29
C ASN A 267 -22.42 3.19 -18.83
N GLU A 268 -21.47 3.48 -17.93
CA GLU A 268 -21.37 2.86 -16.58
C GLU A 268 -21.57 3.84 -15.41
N GLY A 269 -22.12 5.03 -15.67
CA GLY A 269 -22.33 6.07 -14.67
C GLY A 269 -21.10 6.94 -14.39
N LYS A 270 -21.13 7.68 -13.27
CA LYS A 270 -20.02 8.53 -12.82
C LYS A 270 -19.33 7.90 -11.63
N ILE A 271 -18.01 7.73 -11.70
CA ILE A 271 -17.20 7.36 -10.54
C ILE A 271 -16.59 8.64 -9.97
N ARG A 272 -16.81 8.88 -8.67
CA ARG A 272 -16.24 10.01 -7.93
C ARG A 272 -15.29 9.47 -6.88
N VAL A 273 -14.06 9.98 -6.87
CA VAL A 273 -13.05 9.62 -5.86
C VAL A 273 -12.40 10.85 -5.26
N GLU A 274 -11.87 10.70 -4.06
CA GLU A 274 -11.06 11.72 -3.41
C GLU A 274 -9.58 11.39 -3.54
N TYR A 275 -8.80 12.40 -3.89
CA TYR A 275 -7.41 12.25 -4.29
C TYR A 275 -6.53 13.26 -3.55
N ILE A 276 -5.54 12.77 -2.80
CA ILE A 276 -4.52 13.60 -2.15
C ILE A 276 -3.38 13.82 -3.15
N GLY A 277 -3.31 15.04 -3.69
CA GLY A 277 -2.29 15.44 -4.67
C GLY A 277 -1.27 16.42 -4.09
N LYS A 278 -0.11 16.51 -4.76
CA LYS A 278 0.88 17.57 -4.50
C LYS A 278 0.39 18.92 -5.02
#